data_AF-A0A7S0MP39-F1
#
_entry.id   AF-A0A7S0MP39-F1
#
_cell.length_a   1.000
_cell.length_b   1.000
_cell.length_c   1.000
_cell.angle_alpha   90.00
_cell.angle_beta   90.00
_cell.angle_gamma   90.00
#
_symmetry.space_group_name_H-M   'P 1'
#
loop_
_entity.id
_entity.type
_entity.pdbx_description
1 polymer ?
#
loop_
_entity_poly.entity_id
_entity_poly.type
_entity_poly.pdbx_seq_one_letter_code
_entity_poly.pdbx_strand_id
1 'polypeptide(L)'
;NYPKWRTANAIYEVQYRMPYEPYFVTNKRVPRYDTNFLGYGNDKTEHCKEIFVAKIKYLVLPDAFVFHVNHPRGDWLSSDQSWLSRSRAALSHFLVDVQDRYGMRTEGAVEAIAGPAGENCSHVCGLRGKGCRADLARHINTCEALLAAFGDRCRDGCSHEFFGNDLPAFNLDHNRCLVNSKFAQYPTACDLKFIKSERLCPCGERLEQWLTPQHIVSTLSQEGAWDKVSQSITDAL
;
A
#
# COMPACT_ATOMS: atom_id res chain seq x y z
N ASN A 1 -8.72 -3.00 -16.10
CA ASN A 1 -10.09 -2.99 -16.68
C ASN A 1 -10.06 -2.91 -18.22
N TYR A 2 -9.09 -3.58 -18.87
CA TYR A 2 -8.88 -3.50 -20.31
C TYR A 2 -9.99 -4.09 -21.18
N PRO A 3 -10.67 -5.20 -20.80
CA PRO A 3 -11.80 -5.71 -21.58
C PRO A 3 -12.94 -4.69 -21.72
N LYS A 4 -13.24 -3.94 -20.66
CA LYS A 4 -14.26 -2.89 -20.68
C LYS A 4 -13.87 -1.72 -21.58
N TRP A 5 -12.61 -1.28 -21.51
CA TRP A 5 -12.12 -0.17 -22.34
C TRP A 5 -12.21 -0.51 -23.84
N ARG A 6 -11.81 -1.72 -24.25
CA ARG A 6 -11.81 -2.16 -25.65
C ARG A 6 -13.17 -2.10 -26.36
N THR A 7 -14.26 -2.15 -25.62
CA THR A 7 -15.63 -2.12 -26.17
C THR A 7 -16.39 -0.86 -25.74
N ALA A 8 -15.75 0.06 -25.02
CA ALA A 8 -16.39 1.28 -24.58
C ALA A 8 -16.55 2.26 -25.75
N ASN A 9 -17.73 2.85 -25.86
CA ASN A 9 -18.07 3.91 -26.81
C ASN A 9 -18.51 5.20 -26.10
N ALA A 10 -18.39 5.24 -24.78
CA ALA A 10 -18.74 6.37 -23.94
C ALA A 10 -17.72 6.52 -22.81
N ILE A 11 -17.48 7.77 -22.39
CA ILE A 11 -16.63 8.09 -21.24
C ILE A 11 -17.20 7.42 -19.99
N TYR A 12 -16.34 6.79 -19.21
CA TYR A 12 -16.76 6.16 -17.95
C TYR A 12 -15.77 6.39 -16.83
N GLU A 13 -16.30 6.54 -15.62
CA GLU A 13 -15.51 6.65 -14.41
C GLU A 13 -14.92 5.29 -14.03
N VAL A 14 -13.67 5.30 -13.55
CA VAL A 14 -13.02 4.15 -12.94
C VAL A 14 -12.67 4.45 -11.51
N GLN A 15 -12.89 3.45 -10.66
CA GLN A 15 -12.36 3.47 -9.31
C GLN A 15 -10.86 3.15 -9.39
N TYR A 16 -10.04 4.18 -9.18
CA TYR A 16 -8.59 4.02 -9.10
C TYR A 16 -8.22 3.07 -7.96
N ARG A 17 -7.22 2.23 -8.22
CA ARG A 17 -6.57 1.40 -7.21
C ARG A 17 -5.06 1.48 -7.42
N MET A 18 -4.35 1.78 -6.35
CA MET A 18 -2.89 1.72 -6.32
C MET A 18 -2.45 0.27 -6.60
N PRO A 19 -1.38 0.04 -7.38
CA PRO A 19 -0.37 0.94 -7.90
C PRO A 19 -0.64 1.26 -9.37
N TYR A 20 -1.89 1.19 -9.85
CA TYR A 20 -2.13 1.36 -11.27
C TYR A 20 -1.60 2.72 -11.73
N GLU A 21 -0.76 2.74 -12.76
CA GLU A 21 -0.17 3.97 -13.31
C GLU A 21 -0.80 4.28 -14.67
N PRO A 22 -2.01 4.87 -14.72
CA PRO A 22 -2.58 5.28 -15.99
C PRO A 22 -1.75 6.41 -16.61
N TYR A 23 -1.70 6.44 -17.93
CA TYR A 23 -1.44 7.69 -18.63
C TYR A 23 -2.71 8.55 -18.57
N PHE A 24 -2.59 9.77 -18.08
CA PHE A 24 -3.70 10.71 -18.00
C PHE A 24 -3.27 12.13 -18.34
N VAL A 25 -4.23 12.94 -18.76
CA VAL A 25 -4.09 14.39 -18.90
C VAL A 25 -4.98 15.03 -17.86
N THR A 26 -4.49 16.08 -17.21
CA THR A 26 -5.25 16.78 -16.17
C THR A 26 -4.91 18.27 -16.11
N ASN A 27 -5.70 19.01 -15.34
CA ASN A 27 -5.43 20.41 -15.03
C ASN A 27 -4.26 20.54 -14.05
N LYS A 28 -3.45 21.61 -14.17
CA LYS A 28 -2.33 21.93 -13.25
C LYS A 28 -2.73 22.11 -11.77
N ARG A 29 -4.03 22.13 -11.46
CA ARG A 29 -4.58 22.23 -10.10
C ARG A 29 -4.58 20.91 -9.32
N VAL A 30 -4.23 19.78 -9.96
CA VAL A 30 -4.03 18.52 -9.22
C VAL A 30 -2.85 18.65 -8.24
N PRO A 31 -2.78 17.78 -7.21
CA PRO A 31 -1.59 17.66 -6.37
C PRO A 31 -0.31 17.56 -7.21
N ARG A 32 0.80 18.06 -6.68
CA ARG A 32 2.11 17.92 -7.32
C ARG A 32 2.74 16.59 -6.90
N TYR A 33 3.69 16.13 -7.71
CA TYR A 33 4.55 15.00 -7.34
C TYR A 33 5.28 15.27 -6.02
N ASP A 34 5.40 14.25 -5.19
CA ASP A 34 6.14 14.28 -3.93
C ASP A 34 7.65 14.13 -4.22
N THR A 35 8.41 15.15 -3.81
CA THR A 35 9.86 15.24 -4.04
C THR A 35 10.67 14.19 -3.29
N ASN A 36 10.06 13.42 -2.38
CA ASN A 36 10.72 12.29 -1.70
C ASN A 36 10.87 11.06 -2.60
N PHE A 37 10.13 10.96 -3.70
CA PHE A 37 10.25 9.88 -4.68
C PHE A 37 11.28 10.22 -5.75
N LEU A 38 12.56 10.18 -5.36
CA LEU A 38 13.69 10.44 -6.26
C LEU A 38 14.19 9.13 -6.92
N GLY A 39 14.24 9.14 -8.25
CA GLY A 39 14.76 8.03 -9.06
C GLY A 39 13.64 7.13 -9.59
N TYR A 40 13.87 5.82 -9.58
CA TYR A 40 12.89 4.85 -10.07
C TYR A 40 11.98 4.33 -8.94
N GLY A 41 10.70 4.16 -9.25
CA GLY A 41 9.76 3.42 -8.41
C GLY A 41 8.86 4.31 -7.55
N ASN A 42 7.56 4.08 -7.69
CA ASN A 42 6.46 4.75 -6.99
C ASN A 42 6.26 6.25 -7.26
N ASP A 43 7.06 6.87 -8.14
CA ASP A 43 6.93 8.27 -8.56
C ASP A 43 5.58 8.58 -9.24
N LYS A 44 5.13 7.73 -10.16
CA LYS A 44 3.81 7.89 -10.79
C LYS A 44 2.70 7.34 -9.91
N THR A 45 2.97 6.23 -9.24
CA THR A 45 2.02 5.55 -8.35
C THR A 45 1.57 6.45 -7.19
N GLU A 46 2.50 7.13 -6.51
CA GLU A 46 2.18 8.08 -5.43
C GLU A 46 1.27 9.19 -5.94
N HIS A 47 1.62 9.80 -7.07
CA HIS A 47 0.88 10.94 -7.61
C HIS A 47 -0.55 10.55 -7.99
N CYS A 48 -0.71 9.39 -8.62
CA CYS A 48 -2.03 8.87 -8.96
C CYS A 48 -2.88 8.59 -7.70
N LYS A 49 -2.26 8.06 -6.65
CA LYS A 49 -2.92 7.83 -5.37
C LYS A 49 -3.36 9.15 -4.74
N GLU A 50 -2.51 10.17 -4.75
CA GLU A 50 -2.85 11.45 -4.15
C GLU A 50 -4.03 12.11 -4.87
N ILE A 51 -4.01 12.14 -6.21
CA ILE A 51 -5.12 12.64 -7.03
C ILE A 51 -6.44 11.94 -6.65
N PHE A 52 -6.41 10.61 -6.53
CA PHE A 52 -7.60 9.85 -6.17
C PHE A 52 -8.12 10.21 -4.78
N VAL A 53 -7.24 10.31 -3.76
CA VAL A 53 -7.70 10.65 -2.41
C VAL A 53 -8.18 12.09 -2.29
N ALA A 54 -7.67 12.99 -3.14
CA ALA A 54 -8.15 14.36 -3.33
C ALA A 54 -9.54 14.43 -3.99
N LYS A 55 -10.22 13.28 -4.16
CA LYS A 55 -11.57 13.12 -4.73
C LYS A 55 -11.68 13.56 -6.18
N ILE A 56 -10.55 13.57 -6.89
CA ILE A 56 -10.51 13.79 -8.33
C ILE A 56 -10.77 12.45 -9.01
N LYS A 57 -11.72 12.45 -9.95
CA LYS A 57 -12.20 11.25 -10.62
C LYS A 57 -11.32 10.90 -11.80
N TYR A 58 -11.09 9.61 -11.98
CA TYR A 58 -10.47 9.07 -13.18
C TYR A 58 -11.56 8.73 -14.19
N LEU A 59 -11.52 9.38 -15.35
CA LEU A 59 -12.41 9.13 -16.47
C LEU A 59 -11.61 8.49 -17.59
N VAL A 60 -12.10 7.37 -18.12
CA VAL A 60 -11.56 6.73 -19.32
C VAL A 60 -12.17 7.41 -20.53
N LEU A 61 -11.30 7.87 -21.44
CA LEU A 61 -11.66 8.37 -22.76
C LEU A 61 -11.45 7.23 -23.77
N PRO A 62 -12.52 6.59 -24.29
CA PRO A 62 -12.36 5.41 -25.15
C PRO A 62 -11.60 5.69 -26.44
N ASP A 63 -11.77 6.90 -26.98
CA ASP A 63 -11.20 7.34 -28.27
C ASP A 63 -9.83 8.02 -28.13
N ALA A 64 -9.23 8.04 -26.93
CA ALA A 64 -7.90 8.59 -26.69
C ALA A 64 -6.92 7.49 -26.30
N PHE A 65 -5.78 7.44 -26.97
CA PHE A 65 -4.73 6.46 -26.72
C PHE A 65 -3.36 7.12 -26.62
N VAL A 66 -2.47 6.46 -25.89
CA VAL A 66 -1.05 6.81 -25.81
C VAL A 66 -0.27 5.60 -26.30
N PHE A 67 0.60 5.81 -27.27
CA PHE A 67 1.56 4.79 -27.69
C PHE A 67 2.88 5.03 -26.99
N HIS A 68 3.37 4.01 -26.29
CA HIS A 68 4.75 3.98 -25.85
C HIS A 68 5.61 3.44 -26.99
N VAL A 69 6.62 4.20 -27.40
CA VAL A 69 7.63 3.72 -28.35
C VAL A 69 8.77 3.13 -27.53
N ASN A 70 9.03 1.84 -27.72
CA ASN A 70 10.10 1.14 -27.03
C ASN A 70 11.44 1.85 -27.28
N HIS A 71 12.18 2.07 -26.20
CA HIS A 71 13.49 2.71 -26.25
C HIS A 71 14.45 2.02 -25.27
N PRO A 72 15.78 2.10 -25.49
CA PRO A 72 16.76 1.62 -24.51
C PRO A 72 16.54 2.28 -23.15
N ARG A 73 16.84 1.54 -22.08
CA ARG A 73 16.83 2.11 -20.73
C ARG A 73 17.88 3.20 -20.63
N GLY A 74 17.57 4.28 -19.92
CA GLY A 74 18.54 5.33 -19.66
C GLY A 74 19.63 4.87 -18.70
N ASP A 75 20.86 5.36 -18.90
CA ASP A 75 22.05 4.98 -18.11
C ASP A 75 21.91 5.26 -16.60
N TRP A 76 21.02 6.19 -16.23
CA TRP A 76 20.69 6.54 -14.86
C TRP A 76 20.15 5.37 -14.02
N LEU A 77 19.63 4.30 -14.63
CA LEU A 77 19.15 3.13 -13.90
C LEU A 77 20.28 2.30 -13.28
N SER A 78 21.49 2.43 -13.81
CA SER A 78 22.68 1.67 -13.38
C SER A 78 23.49 2.34 -12.27
N SER A 79 23.29 3.65 -12.05
CA SER A 79 24.13 4.46 -11.18
C SER A 79 23.66 4.51 -9.73
N ASP A 80 22.39 4.21 -9.45
CA ASP A 80 21.84 4.19 -8.09
C ASP A 80 20.94 2.97 -7.92
N GLN A 81 21.27 2.06 -7.00
CA GLN A 81 20.43 0.91 -6.63
C GLN A 81 19.69 1.12 -5.31
N SER A 82 19.99 2.22 -4.59
CA SER A 82 19.37 2.54 -3.30
C SER A 82 17.94 3.05 -3.44
N TRP A 83 17.45 3.29 -4.67
CA TRP A 83 16.06 3.67 -4.92
C TRP A 83 15.07 2.66 -4.35
N LEU A 84 15.39 1.36 -4.32
CA LEU A 84 14.48 0.34 -3.78
C LEU A 84 14.20 0.56 -2.28
N SER A 85 15.22 0.83 -1.48
CA SER A 85 15.06 1.06 -0.05
C SER A 85 14.43 2.44 0.22
N ARG A 86 14.87 3.48 -0.50
CA ARG A 86 14.28 4.83 -0.39
C ARG A 86 12.81 4.86 -0.77
N SER A 87 12.44 4.21 -1.89
CA SER A 87 11.06 4.17 -2.40
C SER A 87 10.11 3.47 -1.44
N ARG A 88 10.54 2.40 -0.74
CA ARG A 88 9.71 1.75 0.29
C ARG A 88 9.46 2.63 1.51
N ALA A 89 10.51 3.29 2.01
CA ALA A 89 10.38 4.21 3.14
C ALA A 89 9.52 5.42 2.77
N ALA A 90 9.78 6.03 1.60
CA ALA A 90 9.01 7.13 1.05
C ALA A 90 7.53 6.76 0.88
N LEU A 91 7.23 5.59 0.29
CA LEU A 91 5.86 5.12 0.11
C LEU A 91 5.14 4.92 1.44
N SER A 92 5.80 4.33 2.44
CA SER A 92 5.21 4.13 3.77
C SER A 92 4.86 5.47 4.43
N HIS A 93 5.75 6.46 4.34
CA HIS A 93 5.53 7.80 4.89
C HIS A 93 4.43 8.55 4.13
N PHE A 94 4.48 8.51 2.80
CA PHE A 94 3.48 9.12 1.91
C PHE A 94 2.07 8.61 2.20
N LEU A 95 1.89 7.29 2.35
CA LEU A 95 0.56 6.71 2.58
C LEU A 95 -0.07 7.21 3.90
N VAL A 96 0.74 7.39 4.95
CA VAL A 96 0.28 7.97 6.21
C VAL A 96 -0.04 9.45 6.03
N ASP A 97 0.88 10.22 5.46
CA ASP A 97 0.72 11.67 5.30
C ASP A 97 -0.51 12.00 4.44
N VAL A 98 -0.68 11.33 3.31
CA VAL A 98 -1.83 11.52 2.41
C VAL A 98 -3.14 11.11 3.06
N GLN A 99 -3.15 10.06 3.88
CA GLN A 99 -4.34 9.69 4.63
C GLN A 99 -4.75 10.80 5.61
N ASP A 100 -3.77 11.34 6.34
CA ASP A 100 -3.96 12.42 7.31
C ASP A 100 -4.38 13.74 6.62
N ARG A 101 -3.69 14.15 5.54
CA ARG A 101 -3.95 15.39 4.79
C ARG A 101 -5.38 15.46 4.23
N TYR A 102 -5.89 14.35 3.72
CA TYR A 102 -7.20 14.32 3.05
C TYR A 102 -8.33 13.78 3.94
N GLY A 103 -8.06 13.48 5.21
CA GLY A 103 -9.08 13.03 6.17
C GLY A 103 -9.88 11.83 5.67
N MET A 104 -9.24 10.92 4.93
CA MET A 104 -9.92 9.77 4.35
C MET A 104 -10.51 8.91 5.48
N ARG A 105 -11.82 8.65 5.43
CA ARG A 105 -12.48 7.76 6.39
C ARG A 105 -11.77 6.40 6.37
N THR A 106 -11.11 6.07 7.47
CA THR A 106 -10.49 4.77 7.73
C THR A 106 -11.47 3.76 8.31
N GLU A 107 -12.73 4.15 8.51
CA GLU A 107 -13.81 3.25 8.91
C GLU A 107 -13.90 2.08 7.92
N GLY A 108 -13.48 0.90 8.39
CA GLY A 108 -13.44 -0.34 7.60
C GLY A 108 -12.21 -0.55 6.71
N ALA A 109 -11.24 0.39 6.69
CA ALA A 109 -10.02 0.26 5.89
C ALA A 109 -8.96 -0.66 6.52
N VAL A 110 -9.03 -0.85 7.84
CA VAL A 110 -8.16 -1.73 8.62
C VAL A 110 -8.98 -2.54 9.61
N GLU A 111 -8.69 -3.84 9.69
CA GLU A 111 -9.22 -4.75 10.69
C GLU A 111 -8.12 -5.03 11.72
N ALA A 112 -8.45 -4.92 12.99
CA ALA A 112 -7.55 -5.23 14.09
C ALA A 112 -7.61 -6.74 14.38
N ILE A 113 -6.52 -7.45 14.13
CA ILE A 113 -6.49 -8.91 14.17
C ILE A 113 -5.46 -9.38 15.18
N ALA A 114 -5.91 -10.09 16.22
CA ALA A 114 -5.00 -10.74 17.17
C ALA A 114 -4.15 -11.82 16.46
N GLY A 115 -2.84 -11.67 16.55
CA GLY A 115 -1.83 -12.62 16.09
C GLY A 115 -1.22 -13.39 17.27
N PRO A 116 -0.97 -14.70 17.14
CA PRO A 116 -0.34 -15.49 18.20
C PRO A 116 1.09 -15.03 18.44
N ALA A 117 1.58 -15.23 19.66
CA ALA A 117 2.96 -14.88 20.02
C ALA A 117 3.96 -15.67 19.17
N GLY A 118 5.04 -15.01 18.76
CA GLY A 118 6.06 -15.57 17.86
C GLY A 118 5.73 -15.49 16.37
N GLU A 119 4.50 -15.10 15.99
CA GLU A 119 4.14 -14.79 14.62
C GLU A 119 4.37 -13.31 14.26
N ASN A 120 4.42 -13.04 12.95
CA ASN A 120 4.47 -11.68 12.43
C ASN A 120 3.15 -11.26 11.77
N CYS A 121 2.90 -9.96 11.69
CA CYS A 121 1.62 -9.45 11.19
C CYS A 121 1.41 -9.68 9.70
N SER A 122 2.47 -9.72 8.89
CA SER A 122 2.39 -10.04 7.46
C SER A 122 1.78 -11.44 7.26
N HIS A 123 2.22 -12.43 8.02
CA HIS A 123 1.66 -13.78 7.99
C HIS A 123 0.22 -13.82 8.52
N VAL A 124 -0.05 -13.21 9.67
CA VAL A 124 -1.40 -13.18 10.29
C VAL A 124 -2.45 -12.55 9.37
N CYS A 125 -2.11 -11.44 8.72
CA CYS A 125 -3.00 -10.82 7.73
C CYS A 125 -3.10 -11.68 6.45
N GLY A 126 -2.00 -12.31 6.04
CA GLY A 126 -1.93 -13.14 4.85
C GLY A 126 -2.87 -14.35 4.89
N LEU A 127 -3.04 -14.98 6.05
CA LEU A 127 -4.00 -16.08 6.26
C LEU A 127 -5.45 -15.70 5.97
N ARG A 128 -5.78 -14.40 5.95
CA ARG A 128 -7.11 -13.86 5.64
C ARG A 128 -7.18 -13.21 4.25
N GLY A 129 -6.20 -13.46 3.38
CA GLY A 129 -6.11 -12.82 2.07
C GLY A 129 -5.84 -11.31 2.12
N LYS A 130 -5.36 -10.80 3.26
CA LYS A 130 -5.07 -9.39 3.51
C LYS A 130 -3.56 -9.13 3.50
N GLY A 131 -3.17 -7.86 3.57
CA GLY A 131 -1.79 -7.46 3.87
C GLY A 131 -1.73 -6.66 5.16
N CYS A 132 -0.54 -6.62 5.75
CA CYS A 132 -0.29 -5.79 6.92
C CYS A 132 -0.24 -4.31 6.51
N ARG A 133 -1.06 -3.49 7.16
CA ARG A 133 -1.22 -2.05 6.96
C ARG A 133 -0.58 -1.30 8.12
N ALA A 134 0.74 -1.37 8.23
CA ALA A 134 1.49 -0.62 9.24
C ALA A 134 1.17 0.87 9.21
N ASP A 135 0.89 1.41 8.02
CA ASP A 135 0.43 2.78 7.79
C ASP A 135 -0.88 3.11 8.53
N LEU A 136 -1.76 2.12 8.71
CA LEU A 136 -3.02 2.27 9.43
C LEU A 136 -2.95 1.77 10.88
N ALA A 137 -1.79 1.33 11.38
CA ALA A 137 -1.69 0.72 12.69
C ALA A 137 -2.00 1.69 13.84
N ARG A 138 -1.85 3.01 13.62
CA ARG A 138 -2.25 4.03 14.58
C ARG A 138 -3.75 3.98 14.89
N HIS A 139 -4.60 3.59 13.94
CA HIS A 139 -6.06 3.50 14.14
C HIS A 139 -6.48 2.33 15.04
N ILE A 140 -5.64 1.30 15.16
CA ILE A 140 -5.89 0.15 16.03
C ILE A 140 -5.05 0.21 17.32
N ASN A 141 -4.27 1.28 17.51
CA ASN A 141 -3.45 1.51 18.69
C ASN A 141 -4.29 2.16 19.81
N THR A 142 -5.40 1.52 20.18
CA THR A 142 -6.31 1.99 21.22
C THR A 142 -6.65 0.85 22.18
N CYS A 143 -7.06 1.20 23.40
CA CYS A 143 -7.44 0.19 24.38
C CYS A 143 -8.73 -0.53 23.97
N GLU A 144 -9.65 0.17 23.31
CA GLU A 144 -10.89 -0.39 22.78
C GLU A 144 -10.61 -1.46 21.73
N ALA A 145 -9.65 -1.23 20.83
CA ALA A 145 -9.27 -2.21 19.81
C ALA A 145 -8.62 -3.46 20.44
N LEU A 146 -7.78 -3.26 21.47
CA LEU A 146 -7.19 -4.37 22.24
C LEU A 146 -8.26 -5.16 22.99
N LEU A 147 -9.19 -4.48 23.67
CA LEU A 147 -10.31 -5.11 24.37
C LEU A 147 -11.21 -5.89 23.42
N ALA A 148 -11.52 -5.33 22.24
CA ALA A 148 -12.31 -6.01 21.23
C ALA A 148 -11.63 -7.28 20.70
N ALA A 149 -10.30 -7.28 20.59
CA ALA A 149 -9.55 -8.40 20.02
C ALA A 149 -9.17 -9.49 21.03
N PHE A 150 -8.85 -9.12 22.27
CA PHE A 150 -8.37 -10.06 23.30
C PHE A 150 -9.39 -10.33 24.43
N GLY A 151 -10.53 -9.62 24.43
CA GLY A 151 -11.64 -9.85 25.35
C GLY A 151 -11.21 -9.75 26.82
N ASP A 152 -11.51 -10.79 27.60
CA ASP A 152 -11.31 -10.84 29.05
C ASP A 152 -9.87 -10.55 29.48
N ARG A 153 -8.90 -10.81 28.60
CA ARG A 153 -7.48 -10.55 28.85
C ARG A 153 -7.14 -9.05 28.92
N CYS A 154 -7.97 -8.18 28.38
CA CYS A 154 -7.84 -6.72 28.51
C CYS A 154 -8.89 -6.09 29.42
N ARG A 155 -9.69 -6.89 30.16
CA ARG A 155 -10.82 -6.36 30.94
C ARG A 155 -10.40 -5.35 32.02
N ASP A 156 -9.22 -5.56 32.61
CA ASP A 156 -8.64 -4.67 33.63
C ASP A 156 -7.96 -3.42 33.05
N GLY A 157 -8.22 -3.13 31.77
CA GLY A 157 -7.70 -1.99 31.04
C GLY A 157 -6.31 -2.19 30.46
N CYS A 158 -5.83 -1.17 29.76
CA CYS A 158 -4.57 -1.19 29.04
C CYS A 158 -3.54 -0.26 29.69
N SER A 159 -2.25 -0.59 29.57
CA SER A 159 -1.17 0.34 29.94
C SER A 159 -0.72 1.17 28.75
N HIS A 160 -0.47 2.46 29.01
CA HIS A 160 0.08 3.45 28.08
C HIS A 160 1.52 3.83 28.43
N GLU A 161 2.20 3.06 29.28
CA GLU A 161 3.57 3.35 29.72
C GLU A 161 4.63 2.72 28.82
N PHE A 162 4.22 1.80 27.94
CA PHE A 162 5.11 1.01 27.11
C PHE A 162 5.18 1.53 25.67
N PHE A 163 6.27 1.18 24.99
CA PHE A 163 6.50 1.49 23.58
C PHE A 163 7.35 0.40 22.96
N GLY A 164 7.19 0.17 21.66
CA GLY A 164 7.91 -0.86 20.94
C GLY A 164 7.25 -1.19 19.60
N ASN A 165 8.02 -1.72 18.66
CA ASN A 165 7.51 -2.10 17.34
C ASN A 165 6.59 -3.34 17.38
N ASP A 166 6.56 -4.04 18.51
CA ASP A 166 5.66 -5.16 18.80
C ASP A 166 4.25 -4.71 19.20
N LEU A 167 4.10 -3.45 19.66
CA LEU A 167 2.85 -2.89 20.13
C LEU A 167 2.00 -2.28 18.98
N PRO A 168 0.66 -2.21 19.10
CA PRO A 168 -0.18 -2.66 20.23
C PRO A 168 -0.26 -4.20 20.36
N ALA A 169 -0.29 -4.71 21.60
CA ALA A 169 -0.27 -6.16 21.86
C ALA A 169 -0.82 -6.54 23.24
N PHE A 170 -1.19 -7.81 23.43
CA PHE A 170 -1.18 -8.44 24.75
C PHE A 170 0.22 -8.98 25.04
N ASN A 171 0.84 -8.54 26.13
CA ASN A 171 2.17 -9.00 26.52
C ASN A 171 2.08 -10.11 27.57
N LEU A 172 2.76 -11.22 27.31
CA LEU A 172 2.76 -12.44 28.13
C LEU A 172 3.56 -12.29 29.43
N ASP A 173 4.64 -11.51 29.43
CA ASP A 173 5.46 -11.29 30.64
C ASP A 173 4.74 -10.38 31.63
N HIS A 174 4.08 -9.34 31.13
CA HIS A 174 3.34 -8.39 31.95
C HIS A 174 1.90 -8.83 32.22
N ASN A 175 1.42 -9.86 31.53
CA ASN A 175 0.03 -10.32 31.56
C ASN A 175 -0.97 -9.16 31.36
N ARG A 176 -0.69 -8.29 30.38
CA ARG A 176 -1.43 -7.03 30.19
C ARG A 176 -1.47 -6.57 28.74
N CYS A 177 -2.55 -5.88 28.37
CA CYS A 177 -2.70 -5.19 27.10
C CYS A 177 -1.96 -3.85 27.09
N LEU A 178 -1.11 -3.65 26.09
CA LEU A 178 -0.19 -2.53 25.99
C LEU A 178 -0.49 -1.71 24.73
N VAL A 179 -0.76 -0.42 24.93
CA VAL A 179 -0.89 0.57 23.86
C VAL A 179 0.49 1.20 23.63
N ASN A 180 0.84 1.42 22.36
CA ASN A 180 2.12 2.04 22.00
C ASN A 180 2.10 3.54 22.25
N SER A 181 2.79 4.01 23.30
CA SER A 181 2.85 5.42 23.69
C SER A 181 3.75 6.27 22.79
N LYS A 182 4.71 5.66 22.08
CA LYS A 182 5.67 6.34 21.21
C LYS A 182 5.58 5.83 19.77
N PHE A 183 4.35 5.68 19.27
CA PHE A 183 4.08 5.12 17.93
C PHE A 183 4.87 5.80 16.80
N ALA A 184 5.07 7.12 16.86
CA ALA A 184 5.83 7.84 15.84
C ALA A 184 7.31 7.42 15.77
N GLN A 185 7.91 7.01 16.89
CA GLN A 185 9.30 6.55 16.98
C GLN A 185 9.41 5.04 16.76
N TYR A 186 8.38 4.30 17.18
CA TYR A 186 8.35 2.84 17.14
C TYR A 186 7.06 2.36 16.45
N PRO A 187 6.91 2.57 15.13
CA PRO A 187 5.73 2.13 14.42
C PRO A 187 5.65 0.60 14.41
N THR A 188 4.44 0.06 14.29
CA THR A 188 4.20 -1.39 14.19
C THR A 188 5.01 -2.00 13.04
N ALA A 189 5.88 -2.95 13.36
CA ALA A 189 6.73 -3.60 12.34
C ALA A 189 6.07 -4.89 11.83
N CYS A 190 5.66 -4.94 10.56
CA CYS A 190 4.86 -6.05 10.03
C CYS A 190 5.58 -7.41 10.07
N ASP A 191 6.87 -7.45 9.72
CA ASP A 191 7.62 -8.70 9.52
C ASP A 191 8.35 -9.22 10.77
N LEU A 192 8.47 -8.39 11.80
CA LEU A 192 9.15 -8.76 13.05
C LEU A 192 8.29 -9.72 13.88
N LYS A 193 8.97 -10.69 14.51
CA LYS A 193 8.38 -11.72 15.37
C LYS A 193 8.70 -11.41 16.83
N PHE A 194 7.71 -11.57 17.70
CA PHE A 194 7.87 -11.30 19.12
C PHE A 194 7.24 -12.44 19.94
N ILE A 195 8.08 -13.23 20.59
CA ILE A 195 7.66 -14.44 21.34
C ILE A 195 6.89 -14.13 22.64
N LYS A 196 6.95 -12.88 23.11
CA LYS A 196 6.33 -12.42 24.36
C LYS A 196 5.09 -11.55 24.12
N SER A 197 4.76 -11.26 22.86
CA SER A 197 3.70 -10.32 22.50
C SER A 197 2.76 -10.98 21.50
N GLU A 198 1.51 -11.17 21.90
CA GLU A 198 0.41 -11.44 20.97
C GLU A 198 -0.05 -10.12 20.38
N ARG A 199 0.31 -9.90 19.12
CA ARG A 199 0.21 -8.57 18.50
C ARG A 199 -1.18 -8.32 17.97
N LEU A 200 -1.64 -7.08 18.06
CA LEU A 200 -2.82 -6.64 17.35
C LEU A 200 -2.39 -6.13 15.97
N CYS A 201 -2.61 -6.95 14.95
CA CYS A 201 -2.13 -6.74 13.60
C CYS A 201 -3.11 -5.88 12.77
N PRO A 202 -2.65 -4.82 12.10
CA PRO A 202 -3.47 -3.98 11.25
C PRO A 202 -3.65 -4.63 9.89
N CYS A 203 -4.71 -5.40 9.69
CA CYS A 203 -4.93 -6.13 8.45
C CYS A 203 -5.89 -5.38 7.52
N GLY A 204 -5.46 -5.09 6.29
CA GLY A 204 -6.30 -4.42 5.30
C GLY A 204 -6.01 -4.90 3.89
N GLU A 205 -6.42 -4.12 2.90
CA GLU A 205 -6.09 -4.40 1.49
C GLU A 205 -4.57 -4.56 1.32
N ARG A 206 -4.14 -5.65 0.70
CA ARG A 206 -2.73 -6.01 0.59
C ARG A 206 -1.99 -5.01 -0.30
N LEU A 207 -1.06 -4.24 0.27
CA LEU A 207 -0.16 -3.36 -0.48
C LEU A 207 1.00 -4.12 -1.15
N GLU A 208 1.40 -5.27 -0.61
CA GLU A 208 2.54 -6.07 -1.11
C GLU A 208 2.28 -6.79 -2.44
N GLN A 209 1.02 -7.03 -2.81
CA GLN A 209 0.69 -7.57 -4.15
C GLN A 209 1.17 -6.66 -5.28
N TRP A 210 1.58 -5.44 -4.95
CA TRP A 210 1.85 -4.35 -5.86
C TRP A 210 3.32 -3.88 -5.86
N LEU A 211 4.16 -4.42 -4.97
CA LEU A 211 5.58 -4.06 -4.79
C LEU A 211 6.53 -5.26 -4.88
N THR A 212 6.03 -6.44 -5.23
CA THR A 212 6.88 -7.63 -5.39
C THR A 212 7.60 -7.60 -6.74
N PRO A 213 8.85 -8.10 -6.81
CA PRO A 213 9.51 -8.38 -8.08
C PRO A 213 8.67 -9.28 -8.99
N GLN A 214 7.80 -10.13 -8.44
CA GLN A 214 6.91 -10.99 -9.22
C GLN A 214 5.78 -10.22 -9.92
N HIS A 215 5.27 -9.11 -9.37
CA HIS A 215 4.33 -8.25 -10.08
C HIS A 215 5.04 -7.39 -11.14
N ILE A 216 6.26 -6.92 -10.85
CA ILE A 216 7.12 -6.23 -11.83
C ILE A 216 7.48 -7.19 -12.98
N VAL A 217 7.92 -8.41 -12.68
CA VAL A 217 8.28 -9.44 -13.66
C VAL A 217 7.04 -9.99 -14.39
N SER A 218 5.88 -10.14 -13.75
CA SER A 218 4.66 -10.54 -14.47
C SER A 218 4.18 -9.45 -15.42
N THR A 219 4.29 -8.18 -15.03
CA THR A 219 3.95 -7.02 -15.89
C THR A 219 4.97 -6.87 -17.03
N LEU A 220 6.27 -7.06 -16.77
CA LEU A 220 7.34 -7.10 -17.77
C LEU A 220 7.29 -8.35 -18.67
N SER A 221 6.78 -9.48 -18.17
CA SER A 221 6.60 -10.70 -18.97
C SER A 221 5.35 -10.60 -19.88
N GLN A 222 4.38 -9.77 -19.51
CA GLN A 222 3.27 -9.41 -20.39
C GLN A 222 3.71 -8.43 -21.50
N GLU A 223 4.79 -7.67 -21.33
CA GLU A 223 5.42 -6.89 -22.43
C GLU A 223 5.98 -7.80 -23.54
N GLY A 224 6.53 -8.97 -23.21
CA GLY A 224 6.89 -9.98 -24.22
C GLY A 224 5.70 -10.62 -24.95
N ALA A 225 4.47 -10.46 -24.42
CA ALA A 225 3.26 -10.85 -25.14
C ALA A 225 2.80 -9.75 -26.12
N TRP A 226 3.12 -8.48 -25.86
CA TRP A 226 2.89 -7.38 -26.80
C TRP A 226 3.80 -7.45 -28.02
N ASP A 227 5.02 -7.98 -27.91
CA ASP A 227 5.89 -8.24 -29.08
C ASP A 227 5.25 -9.26 -30.05
N LYS A 228 4.58 -10.30 -29.53
CA LYS A 228 3.86 -11.28 -30.36
C LYS A 228 2.57 -10.73 -30.98
N VAL A 229 1.87 -9.84 -30.27
CA VAL A 229 0.66 -9.17 -30.79
C VAL A 229 1.04 -8.10 -31.84
N SER A 230 2.12 -7.36 -31.59
CA SER A 230 2.71 -6.38 -32.52
C SER A 230 3.13 -7.02 -33.84
N GLN A 231 3.80 -8.18 -33.80
CA GLN A 231 4.14 -8.95 -35.01
C GLN A 231 2.88 -9.31 -35.81
N SER A 232 1.81 -9.78 -35.14
CA SER A 232 0.56 -10.17 -35.83
C SER A 232 -0.22 -9.00 -36.43
N ILE A 233 -0.05 -7.78 -35.92
CA ILE A 233 -0.68 -6.56 -36.46
C ILE A 233 0.13 -6.02 -37.64
N THR A 234 1.45 -6.17 -37.61
CA THR A 234 2.34 -5.76 -38.71
C THR A 234 2.22 -6.70 -39.91
N ASP A 235 1.91 -7.98 -39.69
CA ASP A 235 1.67 -8.97 -40.75
C ASP A 235 0.24 -8.91 -41.35
N ALA A 236 -0.64 -8.08 -40.78
CA ALA A 236 -2.05 -7.93 -41.18
C ALA A 236 -2.40 -6.55 -41.78
N LEU A 237 -1.40 -5.67 -41.95
CA LEU A 237 -1.49 -4.40 -42.69
C LEU A 237 -0.66 -4.51 -43.99
#